data_AF-A0A3N1XLV2-F1
#
_entry.id   AF-A0A3N1XLV2-F1
#
_cell.length_a   1.000
_cell.length_b   1.000
_cell.length_c   1.000
_cell.angle_alpha   90.00
_cell.angle_beta   90.00
_cell.angle_gamma   90.00
#
_symmetry.space_group_name_H-M   'P 1'
#
loop_
_entity.id
_entity.type
_entity.pdbx_description
1 polymer ?
#
loop_
_entity_poly.entity_id
_entity_poly.type
_entity_poly.pdbx_seq_one_letter_code
_entity_poly.pdbx_strand_id
1 'polypeptide(L)'
;MEFKEGKCPKCGGILQVPQDLEKLTCMYCGREISARDMIVEKHGNDDDFKEKEEKILNLWSAKNQDAIAKALDLLEEDRFNHTANYILALNYLPGLITEHKNLIDQFKKNLYENAMKEYMEFSRTILVYLERACSTKKQDRSFILTECASYFISKIKEDMALETDKKLKKAAFVNDDYKMILVLFTIPMILELNLDISDEFADKIIEAWIKEYPKSLIKKGTFESINNGFRKKGFCYITTAVCETLGKSEDCYELMMFRNFRDDFLLSQEDGEELIREYYRMAPMIVNSINDRKDRNQIYNEIWHNYLKGCLTAIESGDNAKCKTEYSKMVINLKKQYC
;
A
#
# COMPACT_ATOMS: atom_id res chain seq x y z
N MET A 1 -24.11 -25.17 36.01
CA MET A 1 -22.93 -24.57 35.38
C MET A 1 -22.97 -23.10 35.67
N GLU A 2 -21.95 -22.58 36.34
CA GLU A 2 -21.78 -21.14 36.48
C GLU A 2 -21.14 -20.59 35.21
N PHE A 3 -21.70 -19.48 34.72
CA PHE A 3 -21.19 -18.76 33.55
C PHE A 3 -20.68 -17.40 34.00
N LYS A 4 -19.60 -16.94 33.37
CA LYS A 4 -19.15 -15.56 33.46
C LYS A 4 -19.29 -14.89 32.10
N GLU A 5 -19.65 -13.62 32.10
CA GLU A 5 -19.59 -12.82 30.88
C GLU A 5 -18.14 -12.38 30.61
N GLY A 6 -17.73 -12.41 29.34
CA GLY A 6 -16.44 -11.85 28.93
C GLY A 6 -16.42 -11.54 27.44
N LYS A 7 -15.56 -10.61 27.04
CA LYS A 7 -15.34 -10.27 25.62
C LYS A 7 -14.25 -11.15 25.01
N CYS A 8 -14.49 -11.62 23.80
CA CYS A 8 -13.50 -12.34 22.99
C CYS A 8 -12.24 -11.47 22.82
N PRO A 9 -11.03 -11.93 23.18
CA PRO A 9 -9.81 -11.13 23.07
C PRO A 9 -9.39 -10.86 21.62
N LYS A 10 -10.03 -11.52 20.66
CA LYS A 10 -9.75 -11.37 19.22
C LYS A 10 -10.68 -10.36 18.55
N CYS A 11 -11.98 -10.38 18.85
CA CYS A 11 -12.98 -9.58 18.14
C CYS A 11 -13.89 -8.74 19.04
N GLY A 12 -13.75 -8.83 20.37
CA GLY A 12 -14.56 -8.06 21.32
C GLY A 12 -16.00 -8.55 21.50
N GLY A 13 -16.41 -9.64 20.84
CA GLY A 13 -17.76 -10.20 20.97
C GLY A 13 -18.04 -10.69 22.39
N ILE A 14 -19.22 -10.36 22.92
CA ILE A 14 -19.65 -10.69 24.29
C ILE A 14 -20.09 -12.16 24.34
N LEU A 15 -19.43 -12.95 25.19
CA LEU A 15 -19.65 -14.39 25.33
C LEU A 15 -20.00 -14.75 26.78
N GLN A 16 -20.93 -15.68 26.93
CA GLN A 16 -21.18 -16.38 28.20
C GLN A 16 -20.25 -17.59 28.26
N VAL A 17 -19.24 -17.54 29.13
CA VAL A 17 -18.18 -18.54 29.23
C VAL A 17 -18.41 -19.40 30.47
N PRO A 18 -18.56 -20.73 30.33
CA PRO A 18 -18.59 -21.64 31.48
C PRO A 18 -17.28 -21.48 32.27
N GLN A 19 -17.35 -21.38 33.61
CA GLN A 19 -16.14 -21.18 34.42
C GLN A 19 -15.14 -22.33 34.29
N ASP A 20 -15.63 -23.54 33.97
CA ASP A 20 -14.84 -24.77 33.95
C ASP A 20 -14.16 -25.02 32.59
N LEU A 21 -14.40 -24.16 31.59
CA LEU A 21 -13.90 -24.34 30.24
C LEU A 21 -12.51 -23.69 30.09
N GLU A 22 -11.49 -24.43 29.67
CA GLU A 22 -10.17 -23.85 29.38
C GLU A 22 -10.11 -23.15 28.02
N LYS A 23 -10.85 -23.67 27.04
CA LYS A 23 -10.86 -23.21 25.65
C LYS A 23 -12.28 -23.22 25.09
N LEU A 24 -12.61 -22.20 24.31
CA LEU A 24 -13.86 -22.11 23.56
C LEU A 24 -13.60 -21.58 22.15
N THR A 25 -14.54 -21.83 21.25
CA THR A 25 -14.57 -21.16 19.94
C THR A 25 -15.47 -19.93 20.05
N CYS A 26 -14.95 -18.76 19.68
CA CYS A 26 -15.76 -17.55 19.65
C CYS A 26 -16.87 -17.68 18.58
N MET A 27 -18.14 -17.54 18.98
CA MET A 27 -19.27 -17.64 18.05
C MET A 27 -19.39 -16.48 17.06
N TYR A 28 -18.63 -15.39 17.27
CA TYR A 28 -18.63 -14.23 16.38
C TYR A 28 -17.53 -14.31 15.32
N CYS A 29 -16.29 -14.63 15.71
CA CYS A 29 -15.15 -14.65 14.79
C CYS A 29 -14.63 -16.06 14.45
N GLY A 30 -15.20 -17.12 15.02
CA GLY A 30 -14.83 -18.51 14.74
C GLY A 30 -13.45 -18.94 15.24
N ARG A 31 -12.69 -18.06 15.92
CA ARG A 31 -11.35 -18.37 16.43
C ARG A 31 -11.42 -19.11 17.75
N GLU A 32 -10.52 -20.08 17.94
CA GLU A 32 -10.27 -20.70 19.23
C GLU A 32 -9.63 -19.67 20.18
N ILE A 33 -10.20 -19.56 21.38
CA ILE A 33 -9.80 -18.62 22.42
C ILE A 33 -9.67 -19.35 23.75
N SER A 34 -8.69 -18.91 24.51
CA SER A 34 -8.40 -19.38 25.86
C SER A 34 -9.32 -18.63 26.83
N ALA A 35 -10.06 -19.33 27.69
CA ALA A 35 -11.04 -18.72 28.60
C ALA A 35 -10.42 -17.80 29.67
N ARG A 36 -9.12 -17.97 29.92
CA ARG A 36 -8.27 -17.10 30.77
C ARG A 36 -7.83 -15.82 30.05
N ASP A 37 -7.83 -15.81 28.72
CA ASP A 37 -7.49 -14.63 27.91
C ASP A 37 -8.73 -13.75 27.64
N MET A 38 -9.91 -14.21 28.06
CA MET A 38 -11.15 -13.47 27.94
C MET A 38 -11.04 -12.15 28.68
N ILE A 39 -11.39 -11.07 28.00
CA ILE A 39 -11.39 -9.75 28.59
C ILE A 39 -12.61 -9.67 29.50
N VAL A 40 -12.34 -9.65 30.80
CA VAL A 40 -13.34 -9.37 31.82
C VAL A 40 -13.35 -7.85 31.97
N GLU A 41 -14.44 -7.20 31.56
CA GLU A 41 -14.55 -5.75 31.70
C GLU A 41 -14.48 -5.36 33.18
N LYS A 42 -13.76 -4.27 33.47
CA LYS A 42 -14.03 -3.54 34.71
C LYS A 42 -15.43 -2.94 34.54
N HIS A 43 -16.35 -3.28 35.41
CA HIS A 43 -17.70 -2.71 35.40
C HIS A 43 -17.63 -1.18 35.59
N GLY A 44 -17.55 -0.44 34.48
CA GLY A 44 -18.02 0.94 34.37
C GLY A 44 -19.50 0.93 33.99
N ASN A 45 -20.27 1.91 34.45
CA ASN A 45 -21.64 2.06 33.97
C ASN A 45 -21.61 2.48 32.48
N ASP A 46 -22.53 1.96 31.65
CA ASP A 46 -22.63 2.32 30.22
C ASP A 46 -22.71 3.84 29.99
N ASP A 47 -23.26 4.58 30.95
CA ASP A 47 -23.33 6.04 30.93
C ASP A 47 -21.95 6.71 31.10
N ASP A 48 -21.04 6.14 31.89
CA ASP A 48 -19.66 6.64 32.05
C ASP A 48 -18.87 6.48 30.74
N PHE A 49 -19.03 5.33 30.06
CA PHE A 49 -18.42 5.12 28.76
C PHE A 49 -18.94 6.09 27.70
N LYS A 50 -20.25 6.35 27.66
CA LYS A 50 -20.84 7.33 26.73
C LYS A 50 -20.30 8.74 26.99
N GLU A 51 -20.21 9.17 28.25
CA GLU A 51 -19.67 10.49 28.59
C GLU A 51 -18.19 10.62 28.16
N LYS A 52 -17.38 9.58 28.38
CA LYS A 52 -15.99 9.52 27.89
C LYS A 52 -15.92 9.57 26.37
N GLU A 53 -16.74 8.80 25.66
CA GLU A 53 -16.84 8.81 24.19
C GLU A 53 -17.21 10.19 23.65
N GLU A 54 -18.23 10.84 24.21
CA GLU A 54 -18.68 12.18 23.80
C GLU A 54 -17.59 13.23 24.04
N LYS A 55 -16.90 13.16 25.19
CA LYS A 55 -15.77 14.05 25.48
C LYS A 55 -14.64 13.89 24.47
N ILE A 56 -14.29 12.67 24.10
CA ILE A 56 -13.27 12.39 23.07
C ILE A 56 -13.69 12.99 21.72
N LEU A 57 -14.94 12.78 21.30
CA LEU A 57 -15.47 13.32 20.03
C LEU A 57 -15.46 14.85 20.00
N ASN A 58 -15.83 15.50 21.12
CA ASN A 58 -15.80 16.95 21.24
C ASN A 58 -14.36 17.51 21.15
N LEU A 59 -13.42 16.87 21.84
CA LEU A 59 -11.99 17.24 21.77
C LEU A 59 -11.44 17.05 20.34
N TRP A 60 -11.75 15.93 19.70
CA TRP A 60 -11.33 15.63 18.34
C TRP A 60 -11.88 16.66 17.34
N SER A 61 -13.17 16.98 17.44
CA SER A 61 -13.83 17.97 16.59
C SER A 61 -13.24 19.38 16.76
N ALA A 62 -12.78 19.70 17.97
CA ALA A 62 -12.04 20.92 18.27
C ALA A 62 -10.55 20.88 17.85
N LYS A 63 -10.09 19.78 17.22
CA LYS A 63 -8.68 19.52 16.88
C LYS A 63 -7.75 19.58 18.10
N ASN A 64 -8.26 19.28 19.29
CA ASN A 64 -7.46 19.21 20.50
C ASN A 64 -6.74 17.84 20.56
N GLN A 65 -5.42 17.88 20.73
CA GLN A 65 -4.55 16.70 20.84
C GLN A 65 -4.86 15.83 22.07
N ASP A 66 -5.49 16.39 23.11
CA ASP A 66 -5.94 15.64 24.28
C ASP A 66 -6.91 14.50 23.92
N ALA A 67 -7.61 14.60 22.78
CA ALA A 67 -8.47 13.53 22.28
C ALA A 67 -7.72 12.19 22.13
N ILE A 68 -6.45 12.24 21.73
CA ILE A 68 -5.62 11.05 21.52
C ILE A 68 -5.27 10.40 22.85
N ALA A 69 -4.78 11.19 23.81
CA ALA A 69 -4.48 10.70 25.15
C ALA A 69 -5.73 10.09 25.81
N LYS A 70 -6.88 10.76 25.69
CA LYS A 70 -8.15 10.25 26.25
C LYS A 70 -8.65 9.00 25.54
N ALA A 71 -8.46 8.88 24.24
CA ALA A 71 -8.78 7.67 23.50
C ALA A 71 -7.88 6.49 23.94
N LEU A 72 -6.57 6.73 24.14
CA LEU A 72 -5.65 5.72 24.66
C LEU A 72 -6.02 5.27 26.08
N ASP A 73 -6.28 6.22 26.99
CA ASP A 73 -6.77 5.93 28.35
C ASP A 73 -8.03 5.03 28.29
N LEU A 74 -8.97 5.36 27.40
CA LEU A 74 -10.19 4.59 27.24
C LEU A 74 -9.95 3.18 26.68
N LEU A 75 -8.94 2.98 25.84
CA LEU A 75 -8.57 1.65 25.34
C LEU A 75 -7.86 0.77 26.38
N GLU A 76 -7.29 1.36 27.45
CA GLU A 76 -6.82 0.59 28.61
C GLU A 76 -7.99 0.00 29.41
N GLU A 77 -9.13 0.69 29.43
CA GLU A 77 -10.36 0.24 30.08
C GLU A 77 -11.19 -0.71 29.18
N ASP A 78 -11.44 -0.32 27.93
CA ASP A 78 -12.11 -1.13 26.90
C ASP A 78 -11.35 -1.06 25.58
N ARG A 79 -10.49 -2.06 25.35
CA ARG A 79 -9.70 -2.21 24.13
C ARG A 79 -10.53 -2.21 22.83
N PHE A 80 -11.81 -2.59 22.91
CA PHE A 80 -12.72 -2.67 21.77
C PHE A 80 -13.67 -1.47 21.70
N ASN A 81 -13.43 -0.41 22.48
CA ASN A 81 -14.24 0.79 22.42
C ASN A 81 -14.20 1.39 21.01
N HIS A 82 -15.37 1.47 20.37
CA HIS A 82 -15.50 1.89 18.98
C HIS A 82 -14.94 3.31 18.76
N THR A 83 -15.37 4.26 19.57
CA THR A 83 -15.04 5.68 19.40
C THR A 83 -13.54 5.93 19.55
N ALA A 84 -12.91 5.36 20.59
CA ALA A 84 -11.48 5.50 20.79
C ALA A 84 -10.66 4.88 19.65
N ASN A 85 -11.01 3.66 19.22
CA ASN A 85 -10.37 3.01 18.07
C ASN A 85 -10.55 3.84 16.78
N TYR A 86 -11.73 4.41 16.54
CA TYR A 86 -12.02 5.23 15.37
C TYR A 86 -11.17 6.52 15.34
N ILE A 87 -11.09 7.23 16.47
CA ILE A 87 -10.27 8.45 16.58
C ILE A 87 -8.79 8.15 16.39
N LEU A 88 -8.27 7.08 16.99
CA LEU A 88 -6.87 6.70 16.82
C LEU A 88 -6.58 6.26 15.38
N ALA A 89 -7.50 5.55 14.73
CA ALA A 89 -7.36 5.21 13.31
C ALA A 89 -7.26 6.47 12.45
N LEU A 90 -8.20 7.43 12.60
CA LEU A 90 -8.16 8.69 11.86
C LEU A 90 -6.87 9.48 12.10
N ASN A 91 -6.39 9.51 13.35
CA ASN A 91 -5.17 10.23 13.70
C ASN A 91 -3.91 9.65 13.06
N TYR A 92 -3.74 8.33 13.12
CA TYR A 92 -2.48 7.70 12.70
C TYR A 92 -2.47 7.23 11.23
N LEU A 93 -3.63 7.01 10.59
CA LEU A 93 -3.71 6.60 9.18
C LEU A 93 -2.89 7.50 8.23
N PRO A 94 -2.94 8.85 8.31
CA PRO A 94 -2.11 9.72 7.46
C PRO A 94 -0.62 9.40 7.51
N GLY A 95 -0.11 9.06 8.70
CA GLY A 95 1.30 8.72 8.95
C GLY A 95 1.81 7.53 8.12
N LEU A 96 0.91 6.65 7.66
CA LEU A 96 1.26 5.54 6.76
C LEU A 96 1.98 6.01 5.50
N ILE A 97 1.75 7.24 5.03
CA ILE A 97 2.47 7.82 3.88
C ILE A 97 3.21 9.09 4.26
N THR A 98 2.61 9.99 5.03
CA THR A 98 3.23 11.31 5.30
C THR A 98 4.54 11.20 6.08
N GLU A 99 4.73 10.14 6.86
CA GLU A 99 5.97 9.86 7.60
C GLU A 99 6.89 8.86 6.88
N HIS A 100 6.41 8.25 5.78
CA HIS A 100 7.08 7.15 5.06
C HIS A 100 7.42 7.51 3.61
N LYS A 101 7.58 8.81 3.32
CA LYS A 101 7.87 9.32 1.97
C LYS A 101 9.17 8.75 1.37
N ASN A 102 10.11 8.35 2.22
CA ASN A 102 11.39 7.74 1.86
C ASN A 102 11.29 6.27 1.39
N LEU A 103 10.14 5.61 1.55
CA LEU A 103 9.95 4.23 1.06
C LEU A 103 10.18 4.11 -0.44
N ILE A 104 9.93 5.18 -1.20
CA ILE A 104 10.21 5.18 -2.64
C ILE A 104 11.68 4.90 -2.95
N ASP A 105 12.60 5.37 -2.10
CA ASP A 105 14.05 5.13 -2.26
C ASP A 105 14.45 3.70 -1.91
N GLN A 106 13.58 2.99 -1.18
CA GLN A 106 13.75 1.59 -0.79
C GLN A 106 13.19 0.62 -1.83
N PHE A 107 12.57 1.10 -2.90
CA PHE A 107 12.08 0.26 -4.00
C PHE A 107 13.23 -0.26 -4.88
N LYS A 108 14.08 -1.09 -4.28
CA LYS A 108 15.26 -1.72 -4.89
C LYS A 108 15.28 -3.20 -4.51
N LYS A 109 15.82 -4.05 -5.39
CA LYS A 109 15.84 -5.52 -5.23
C LYS A 109 16.33 -5.99 -3.86
N ASN A 110 17.37 -5.36 -3.34
CA ASN A 110 18.01 -5.73 -2.08
C ASN A 110 17.43 -5.01 -0.84
N LEU A 111 16.55 -4.03 -1.02
CA LEU A 111 16.02 -3.21 0.07
C LEU A 111 14.50 -3.41 0.28
N TYR A 112 13.76 -3.65 -0.80
CA TYR A 112 12.30 -3.66 -0.80
C TYR A 112 11.69 -4.63 0.21
N GLU A 113 12.19 -5.88 0.25
CA GLU A 113 11.64 -6.89 1.14
C GLU A 113 11.81 -6.52 2.62
N ASN A 114 12.97 -5.97 3.01
CA ASN A 114 13.20 -5.55 4.39
C ASN A 114 12.41 -4.29 4.73
N ALA A 115 12.40 -3.30 3.83
CA ALA A 115 11.61 -2.09 4.01
C ALA A 115 10.11 -2.40 4.16
N MET A 116 9.59 -3.36 3.39
CA MET A 116 8.20 -3.83 3.53
C MET A 116 7.95 -4.47 4.90
N LYS A 117 8.87 -5.30 5.41
CA LYS A 117 8.73 -5.93 6.74
C LYS A 117 8.66 -4.91 7.86
N GLU A 118 9.59 -3.96 7.87
CA GLU A 118 9.61 -2.86 8.85
C GLU A 118 8.35 -2.01 8.75
N TYR A 119 7.92 -1.69 7.53
CA TYR A 119 6.71 -0.92 7.28
C TYR A 119 5.43 -1.65 7.74
N MET A 120 5.34 -2.98 7.53
CA MET A 120 4.24 -3.81 8.05
C MET A 120 4.20 -3.80 9.58
N GLU A 121 5.36 -3.91 10.24
CA GLU A 121 5.45 -3.89 11.70
C GLU A 121 4.94 -2.57 12.28
N PHE A 122 5.39 -1.45 11.72
CA PHE A 122 4.91 -0.11 12.09
C PHE A 122 3.40 0.03 11.86
N SER A 123 2.92 -0.38 10.69
CA SER A 123 1.55 -0.10 10.24
C SER A 123 0.50 -0.98 10.92
N ARG A 124 0.89 -2.14 11.48
CA ARG A 124 -0.05 -3.13 12.01
C ARG A 124 -0.97 -2.55 13.09
N THR A 125 -0.42 -1.81 14.05
CA THR A 125 -1.22 -1.24 15.16
C THR A 125 -2.26 -0.25 14.65
N ILE A 126 -1.90 0.55 13.62
CA ILE A 126 -2.78 1.54 13.01
C ILE A 126 -3.99 0.85 12.37
N LEU A 127 -3.76 -0.20 11.58
CA LEU A 127 -4.87 -0.93 10.95
C LEU A 127 -5.69 -1.76 11.95
N VAL A 128 -5.09 -2.20 13.05
CA VAL A 128 -5.83 -2.87 14.14
C VAL A 128 -6.80 -1.91 14.82
N TYR A 129 -6.46 -0.64 14.99
CA TYR A 129 -7.43 0.36 15.46
C TYR A 129 -8.61 0.46 14.50
N LEU A 130 -8.36 0.52 13.19
CA LEU A 130 -9.43 0.56 12.19
C LEU A 130 -10.31 -0.71 12.20
N GLU A 131 -9.70 -1.90 12.29
CA GLU A 131 -10.42 -3.18 12.36
C GLU A 131 -11.35 -3.23 13.59
N ARG A 132 -10.85 -2.78 14.74
CA ARG A 132 -11.64 -2.73 15.99
C ARG A 132 -12.74 -1.70 15.95
N ALA A 133 -12.50 -0.54 15.33
CA ALA A 133 -13.56 0.44 15.09
C ALA A 133 -14.72 -0.17 14.29
N CYS A 134 -14.42 -1.04 13.33
CA CYS A 134 -15.41 -1.75 12.51
C CYS A 134 -16.08 -2.95 13.20
N SER A 135 -15.63 -3.37 14.38
CA SER A 135 -16.08 -4.61 15.03
C SER A 135 -17.41 -4.47 15.80
N THR A 136 -17.98 -3.26 15.89
CA THR A 136 -19.20 -3.01 16.68
C THR A 136 -20.43 -2.83 15.80
N LYS A 137 -21.61 -3.13 16.33
CA LYS A 137 -22.90 -2.87 15.66
C LYS A 137 -23.34 -1.40 15.70
N LYS A 138 -22.59 -0.51 16.37
CA LYS A 138 -22.97 0.91 16.55
C LYS A 138 -23.04 1.66 15.21
N GLN A 139 -22.20 1.28 14.24
CA GLN A 139 -22.12 1.96 12.95
C GLN A 139 -21.78 0.96 11.83
N ASP A 140 -22.21 1.27 10.62
CA ASP A 140 -21.92 0.44 9.45
C ASP A 140 -20.41 0.41 9.16
N ARG A 141 -19.85 -0.79 9.08
CA ARG A 141 -18.44 -1.04 8.76
C ARG A 141 -18.05 -0.36 7.44
N SER A 142 -18.90 -0.47 6.40
CA SER A 142 -18.62 0.12 5.10
C SER A 142 -18.52 1.65 5.18
N PHE A 143 -19.37 2.27 6.00
CA PHE A 143 -19.29 3.70 6.28
C PHE A 143 -17.96 4.08 6.95
N ILE A 144 -17.55 3.37 8.01
CA ILE A 144 -16.30 3.66 8.73
C ILE A 144 -15.09 3.57 7.78
N LEU A 145 -14.99 2.48 7.02
CA LEU A 145 -13.89 2.29 6.08
C LEU A 145 -13.86 3.36 4.98
N THR A 146 -15.02 3.77 4.48
CA THR A 146 -15.15 4.83 3.48
C THR A 146 -14.72 6.19 4.01
N GLU A 147 -15.14 6.54 5.24
CA GLU A 147 -14.76 7.79 5.88
C GLU A 147 -13.26 7.83 6.18
N CYS A 148 -12.70 6.75 6.75
CA CYS A 148 -11.27 6.65 7.03
C CYS A 148 -10.42 6.72 5.75
N ALA A 149 -10.84 6.05 4.67
CA ALA A 149 -10.14 6.12 3.39
C ALA A 149 -10.21 7.52 2.78
N SER A 150 -11.38 8.16 2.80
CA SER A 150 -11.57 9.52 2.29
C SER A 150 -10.72 10.53 3.07
N TYR A 151 -10.72 10.43 4.40
CA TYR A 151 -9.87 11.24 5.27
C TYR A 151 -8.38 11.02 4.96
N PHE A 152 -7.94 9.77 4.86
CA PHE A 152 -6.56 9.42 4.52
C PHE A 152 -6.11 10.07 3.20
N ILE A 153 -6.90 9.93 2.12
CA ILE A 153 -6.58 10.54 0.82
C ILE A 153 -6.59 12.07 0.90
N SER A 154 -7.52 12.68 1.65
CA SER A 154 -7.52 14.14 1.85
C SER A 154 -6.24 14.65 2.53
N LYS A 155 -5.71 13.90 3.51
CA LYS A 155 -4.47 14.27 4.20
C LYS A 155 -3.24 14.10 3.33
N ILE A 156 -3.23 13.06 2.50
CA ILE A 156 -2.22 12.91 1.44
C ILE A 156 -2.24 14.11 0.49
N LYS A 157 -3.43 14.58 0.07
CA LYS A 157 -3.56 15.76 -0.79
C LYS A 157 -3.03 17.04 -0.12
N GLU A 158 -3.38 17.28 1.14
CA GLU A 158 -2.88 18.43 1.92
C GLU A 158 -1.34 18.40 1.99
N ASP A 159 -0.76 17.25 2.30
CA ASP A 159 0.68 17.07 2.43
C ASP A 159 1.42 17.18 1.07
N MET A 160 0.82 16.67 -0.02
CA MET A 160 1.33 16.88 -1.39
C MET A 160 1.41 18.36 -1.78
N ALA A 161 0.40 19.16 -1.41
CA ALA A 161 0.39 20.59 -1.69
C ALA A 161 1.58 21.29 -0.97
N LEU A 162 1.80 20.96 0.30
CA LEU A 162 2.92 21.50 1.10
C LEU A 162 4.29 21.12 0.53
N GLU A 163 4.46 19.88 0.06
CA GLU A 163 5.72 19.43 -0.56
C GLU A 163 6.02 20.12 -1.90
N THR A 164 4.97 20.36 -2.69
CA THR A 164 5.08 21.06 -3.98
C THR A 164 5.64 22.48 -3.76
N ASP A 165 5.11 23.19 -2.77
CA ASP A 165 5.54 24.54 -2.41
C ASP A 165 6.98 24.56 -1.87
N LYS A 166 7.34 23.63 -0.98
CA LYS A 166 8.67 23.58 -0.36
C LYS A 166 9.81 23.29 -1.34
N LYS A 167 9.58 22.38 -2.31
CA LYS A 167 10.65 21.87 -3.18
C LYS A 167 10.72 22.56 -4.55
N LEU A 168 9.84 23.54 -4.84
CA LEU A 168 9.68 24.14 -6.17
C LEU A 168 9.56 23.07 -7.29
N LYS A 169 9.10 21.86 -6.93
CA LYS A 169 8.93 20.75 -7.86
C LYS A 169 7.62 20.93 -8.61
N LYS A 170 7.52 20.40 -9.83
CA LYS A 170 6.21 20.37 -10.51
C LYS A 170 5.28 19.43 -9.75
N ALA A 171 4.03 19.85 -9.53
CA ALA A 171 2.99 19.09 -8.83
C ALA A 171 2.83 17.65 -9.36
N ALA A 172 3.01 17.45 -10.67
CA ALA A 172 2.96 16.12 -11.29
C ALA A 172 4.03 15.16 -10.75
N PHE A 173 5.23 15.63 -10.41
CA PHE A 173 6.28 14.77 -9.87
C PHE A 173 5.99 14.30 -8.44
N VAL A 174 5.48 15.21 -7.60
CA VAL A 174 5.09 14.90 -6.21
C VAL A 174 3.90 13.94 -6.19
N ASN A 175 2.88 14.18 -7.03
CA ASN A 175 1.71 13.30 -7.11
C ASN A 175 2.10 11.83 -7.39
N ASP A 176 2.99 11.64 -8.35
CA ASP A 176 3.46 10.30 -8.71
C ASP A 176 4.24 9.62 -7.58
N ASP A 177 5.00 10.33 -6.73
CA ASP A 177 5.74 9.69 -5.62
C ASP A 177 4.76 9.11 -4.58
N TYR A 178 3.71 9.87 -4.20
CA TYR A 178 2.69 9.40 -3.27
C TYR A 178 1.87 8.26 -3.86
N LYS A 179 1.50 8.38 -5.16
CA LYS A 179 0.85 7.30 -5.89
C LYS A 179 1.68 6.02 -5.86
N MET A 180 2.99 6.13 -6.07
CA MET A 180 3.90 5.00 -6.09
C MET A 180 4.05 4.37 -4.71
N ILE A 181 4.16 5.15 -3.64
CA ILE A 181 4.17 4.62 -2.27
C ILE A 181 2.85 3.89 -1.99
N LEU A 182 1.71 4.48 -2.39
CA LEU A 182 0.40 3.88 -2.20
C LEU A 182 0.29 2.51 -2.89
N VAL A 183 0.72 2.41 -4.15
CA VAL A 183 0.62 1.20 -4.98
C VAL A 183 1.68 0.15 -4.65
N LEU A 184 2.91 0.56 -4.37
CA LEU A 184 4.05 -0.34 -4.18
C LEU A 184 4.28 -0.75 -2.72
N PHE A 185 3.80 0.05 -1.77
CA PHE A 185 3.99 -0.20 -0.35
C PHE A 185 2.67 -0.29 0.40
N THR A 186 1.87 0.77 0.43
CA THR A 186 0.72 0.86 1.35
C THR A 186 -0.37 -0.17 1.04
N ILE A 187 -0.83 -0.28 -0.20
CA ILE A 187 -1.83 -1.29 -0.58
C ILE A 187 -1.30 -2.73 -0.37
N PRO A 188 -0.11 -3.09 -0.88
CA PRO A 188 0.48 -4.40 -0.60
C PRO A 188 0.59 -4.69 0.90
N MET A 189 1.08 -3.74 1.71
CA MET A 189 1.21 -3.86 3.16
C MET A 189 -0.14 -4.15 3.82
N ILE A 190 -1.20 -3.43 3.44
CA ILE A 190 -2.55 -3.66 3.96
C ILE A 190 -3.01 -5.08 3.66
N LEU A 191 -2.80 -5.56 2.42
CA LEU A 191 -3.20 -6.90 2.00
C LEU A 191 -2.39 -7.99 2.72
N GLU A 192 -1.07 -7.82 2.86
CA GLU A 192 -0.19 -8.79 3.54
C GLU A 192 -0.46 -8.90 5.06
N LEU A 193 -0.90 -7.80 5.70
CA LEU A 193 -1.27 -7.84 7.11
C LEU A 193 -2.46 -8.77 7.39
N ASN A 194 -3.26 -9.07 6.36
CA ASN A 194 -4.35 -10.05 6.36
C ASN A 194 -5.30 -9.88 7.56
N LEU A 195 -5.70 -8.64 7.80
CA LEU A 195 -6.75 -8.28 8.75
C LEU A 195 -8.11 -8.49 8.11
N ASP A 196 -9.15 -8.59 8.93
CA ASP A 196 -10.52 -8.83 8.45
C ASP A 196 -11.04 -7.71 7.54
N ILE A 197 -10.47 -6.51 7.68
CA ILE A 197 -10.77 -5.32 6.88
C ILE A 197 -9.84 -5.13 5.66
N SER A 198 -8.76 -5.91 5.52
CA SER A 198 -7.65 -5.57 4.62
C SER A 198 -8.08 -5.41 3.16
N ASP A 199 -8.80 -6.37 2.60
CA ASP A 199 -9.20 -6.34 1.19
C ASP A 199 -10.20 -5.21 0.90
N GLU A 200 -11.21 -5.06 1.77
CA GLU A 200 -12.24 -4.02 1.66
C GLU A 200 -11.66 -2.62 1.84
N PHE A 201 -10.76 -2.43 2.81
CA PHE A 201 -10.14 -1.13 3.03
C PHE A 201 -9.21 -0.73 1.88
N ALA A 202 -8.48 -1.69 1.30
CA ALA A 202 -7.70 -1.45 0.09
C ALA A 202 -8.59 -0.97 -1.08
N ASP A 203 -9.79 -1.55 -1.25
CA ASP A 203 -10.76 -1.04 -2.24
C ASP A 203 -11.22 0.38 -1.91
N LYS A 204 -11.56 0.67 -0.65
CA LYS A 204 -11.97 2.03 -0.23
C LYS A 204 -10.90 3.08 -0.46
N ILE A 205 -9.63 2.75 -0.26
CA ILE A 205 -8.51 3.62 -0.59
C ILE A 205 -8.43 3.88 -2.10
N ILE A 206 -8.58 2.85 -2.92
CA ILE A 206 -8.55 2.98 -4.39
C ILE A 206 -9.73 3.83 -4.89
N GLU A 207 -10.94 3.58 -4.37
CA GLU A 207 -12.14 4.36 -4.66
C GLU A 207 -11.93 5.84 -4.30
N ALA A 208 -11.44 6.12 -3.09
CA ALA A 208 -11.16 7.47 -2.63
C ALA A 208 -10.08 8.16 -3.47
N TRP A 209 -9.01 7.44 -3.84
CA TRP A 209 -7.95 7.97 -4.70
C TRP A 209 -8.48 8.31 -6.10
N ILE A 210 -9.23 7.41 -6.74
CA ILE A 210 -9.78 7.63 -8.08
C ILE A 210 -10.79 8.79 -8.06
N LYS A 211 -11.59 8.92 -7.00
CA LYS A 211 -12.50 10.05 -6.83
C LYS A 211 -11.75 11.38 -6.78
N GLU A 212 -10.62 11.43 -6.08
CA GLU A 212 -9.80 12.64 -5.96
C GLU A 212 -8.94 12.90 -7.21
N TYR A 213 -8.45 11.84 -7.85
CA TYR A 213 -7.58 11.90 -9.04
C TYR A 213 -8.10 11.01 -10.19
N PRO A 214 -9.20 11.39 -10.87
CA PRO A 214 -9.86 10.51 -11.87
C PRO A 214 -9.01 10.10 -13.07
N LYS A 215 -7.97 10.88 -13.39
CA LYS A 215 -7.01 10.59 -14.47
C LYS A 215 -5.82 9.73 -14.01
N SER A 216 -5.67 9.48 -12.71
CA SER A 216 -4.54 8.77 -12.13
C SER A 216 -4.99 7.45 -11.53
N LEU A 217 -5.32 6.49 -12.40
CA LEU A 217 -5.82 5.19 -11.96
C LEU A 217 -4.74 4.41 -11.19
N ILE A 218 -5.19 3.67 -10.18
CA ILE A 218 -4.41 2.71 -9.39
C ILE A 218 -5.21 1.41 -9.26
N LYS A 219 -4.51 0.30 -9.02
CA LYS A 219 -5.09 -1.04 -8.84
C LYS A 219 -4.42 -1.73 -7.65
N LYS A 220 -5.06 -2.76 -7.11
CA LYS A 220 -4.47 -3.66 -6.11
C LYS A 220 -3.21 -4.33 -6.68
N GLY A 221 -2.12 -4.29 -5.92
CA GLY A 221 -0.93 -5.10 -6.12
C GLY A 221 -0.60 -5.84 -4.83
N THR A 222 -0.17 -7.09 -4.94
CA THR A 222 0.27 -7.88 -3.76
C THR A 222 1.77 -7.72 -3.57
N PHE A 223 2.24 -7.87 -2.33
CA PHE A 223 3.68 -7.87 -2.06
C PHE A 223 4.34 -9.02 -2.80
N GLU A 224 3.72 -10.20 -2.81
CA GLU A 224 4.23 -11.35 -3.56
C GLU A 224 4.48 -11.00 -5.04
N SER A 225 3.51 -10.39 -5.73
CA SER A 225 3.64 -10.04 -7.15
C SER A 225 4.80 -9.06 -7.39
N ILE A 226 4.91 -8.03 -6.54
CA ILE A 226 5.96 -7.01 -6.63
C ILE A 226 7.33 -7.61 -6.28
N ASN A 227 7.41 -8.39 -5.21
CA ASN A 227 8.65 -9.00 -4.72
C ASN A 227 9.14 -10.11 -5.63
N ASN A 228 8.25 -10.94 -6.18
CA ASN A 228 8.61 -11.99 -7.13
C ASN A 228 9.20 -11.40 -8.40
N GLY A 229 8.73 -10.24 -8.82
CA GLY A 229 9.38 -9.57 -9.91
C GLY A 229 10.86 -9.24 -9.59
N PHE A 230 11.23 -8.90 -8.35
CA PHE A 230 12.63 -8.63 -7.97
C PHE A 230 13.48 -9.92 -8.00
N ARG A 231 12.82 -11.04 -7.72
CA ARG A 231 13.41 -12.39 -7.67
C ARG A 231 13.58 -13.00 -9.06
N LYS A 232 12.72 -12.68 -10.03
CA LYS A 232 13.02 -12.90 -11.44
C LYS A 232 14.33 -12.16 -11.76
N LYS A 233 15.30 -12.83 -12.35
CA LYS A 233 16.58 -12.20 -12.72
C LYS A 233 16.28 -10.91 -13.50
N GLY A 234 17.00 -9.83 -13.20
CA GLY A 234 16.95 -8.50 -13.82
C GLY A 234 15.60 -8.00 -14.35
N PHE A 235 14.88 -7.24 -13.53
CA PHE A 235 13.68 -6.53 -13.94
C PHE A 235 13.93 -5.50 -15.04
N CYS A 236 13.53 -5.81 -16.27
CA CYS A 236 13.31 -4.80 -17.28
C CYS A 236 11.86 -4.96 -17.74
N TYR A 237 10.88 -4.37 -17.03
CA TYR A 237 9.44 -4.58 -17.26
C TYR A 237 9.05 -4.60 -18.74
N ILE A 238 9.40 -3.57 -19.49
CA ILE A 238 9.05 -3.46 -20.92
C ILE A 238 9.74 -4.54 -21.74
N THR A 239 11.06 -4.75 -21.58
CA THR A 239 11.78 -5.74 -22.39
C THR A 239 11.44 -7.16 -22.01
N THR A 240 11.11 -7.43 -20.75
CA THR A 240 10.59 -8.72 -20.26
C THR A 240 9.26 -9.02 -20.94
N ALA A 241 8.28 -8.09 -20.87
CA ALA A 241 6.97 -8.29 -21.50
C ALA A 241 7.08 -8.50 -23.02
N VAL A 242 8.01 -7.80 -23.68
CA VAL A 242 8.31 -8.00 -25.09
C VAL A 242 8.93 -9.38 -25.35
N CYS A 243 9.96 -9.78 -24.60
CA CYS A 243 10.60 -11.08 -24.79
C CYS A 243 9.65 -12.25 -24.52
N GLU A 244 8.81 -12.15 -23.49
CA GLU A 244 7.75 -13.12 -23.19
C GLU A 244 6.73 -13.22 -24.34
N THR A 245 6.31 -12.08 -24.90
CA THR A 245 5.40 -12.07 -26.06
C THR A 245 6.01 -12.72 -27.30
N LEU A 246 7.33 -12.58 -27.47
CA LEU A 246 8.09 -13.24 -28.53
C LEU A 246 8.37 -14.73 -28.26
N GLY A 247 7.86 -15.28 -27.14
CA GLY A 247 8.05 -16.68 -26.76
C GLY A 247 9.46 -17.01 -26.29
N LYS A 248 10.25 -16.01 -25.86
CA LYS A 248 11.62 -16.20 -25.39
C LYS A 248 11.67 -16.57 -23.91
N SER A 249 12.72 -17.29 -23.51
CA SER A 249 12.95 -17.67 -22.11
C SER A 249 13.28 -16.46 -21.23
N GLU A 250 13.05 -16.56 -19.91
CA GLU A 250 13.32 -15.49 -18.93
C GLU A 250 14.82 -15.11 -18.79
N ASP A 251 15.72 -15.95 -19.29
CA ASP A 251 17.17 -15.73 -19.37
C ASP A 251 17.66 -15.68 -20.83
N CYS A 252 16.81 -15.25 -21.78
CA CYS A 252 17.22 -15.14 -23.18
C CYS A 252 18.36 -14.11 -23.37
N TYR A 253 19.12 -14.31 -24.44
CA TYR A 253 20.28 -13.50 -24.78
C TYR A 253 19.96 -12.00 -24.78
N GLU A 254 18.85 -11.61 -25.39
CA GLU A 254 18.49 -10.19 -25.56
C GLU A 254 18.17 -9.53 -24.23
N LEU A 255 17.45 -10.24 -23.36
CA LEU A 255 17.10 -9.73 -22.04
C LEU A 255 18.36 -9.61 -21.16
N MET A 256 19.30 -10.54 -21.29
CA MET A 256 20.60 -10.45 -20.61
C MET A 256 21.43 -9.27 -21.11
N MET A 257 21.43 -9.00 -22.43
CA MET A 257 22.12 -7.83 -23.00
C MET A 257 21.55 -6.52 -22.45
N PHE A 258 20.23 -6.37 -22.36
CA PHE A 258 19.61 -5.17 -21.78
C PHE A 258 19.86 -5.03 -20.28
N ARG A 259 19.89 -6.15 -19.53
CA ARG A 259 20.22 -6.15 -18.10
C ARG A 259 21.65 -5.68 -17.87
N ASN A 260 22.62 -6.25 -18.59
CA ASN A 260 24.03 -5.87 -18.48
C ASN A 260 24.25 -4.41 -18.91
N PHE A 261 23.59 -3.98 -20.00
CA PHE A 261 23.64 -2.57 -20.43
C PHE A 261 23.17 -1.62 -19.33
N ARG A 262 22.09 -1.97 -18.61
CA ARG A 262 21.59 -1.16 -17.49
C ARG A 262 22.56 -1.19 -16.30
N ASP A 263 22.94 -2.38 -15.87
CA ASP A 263 23.66 -2.58 -14.62
C ASP A 263 25.12 -2.11 -14.70
N ASP A 264 25.75 -2.20 -15.87
CA ASP A 264 27.15 -1.82 -16.07
C ASP A 264 27.28 -0.42 -16.70
N PHE A 265 26.72 -0.24 -17.90
CA PHE A 265 26.91 1.00 -18.65
C PHE A 265 26.03 2.13 -18.11
N LEU A 266 24.72 1.94 -18.01
CA LEU A 266 23.81 3.02 -17.66
C LEU A 266 24.06 3.51 -16.24
N LEU A 267 24.31 2.61 -15.28
CA LEU A 267 24.60 2.97 -13.89
C LEU A 267 25.92 3.76 -13.72
N SER A 268 26.88 3.59 -14.63
CA SER A 268 28.15 4.35 -14.60
C SER A 268 28.06 5.76 -15.20
N GLN A 269 26.90 6.15 -15.76
CA GLN A 269 26.68 7.49 -16.29
C GLN A 269 26.23 8.47 -15.19
N GLU A 270 26.57 9.75 -15.34
CA GLU A 270 26.24 10.82 -14.37
C GLU A 270 24.73 10.95 -14.11
N ASP A 271 23.90 10.82 -15.14
CA ASP A 271 22.44 10.83 -15.11
C ASP A 271 21.83 9.41 -15.05
N GLY A 272 22.67 8.39 -14.92
CA GLY A 272 22.31 6.98 -14.99
C GLY A 272 21.28 6.54 -13.96
N GLU A 273 21.54 6.90 -12.69
CA GLU A 273 20.63 6.57 -11.59
C GLU A 273 19.24 7.17 -11.75
N GLU A 274 19.15 8.43 -12.21
CA GLU A 274 17.87 9.11 -12.40
C GLU A 274 17.11 8.49 -13.59
N LEU A 275 17.77 8.16 -14.69
CA LEU A 275 17.14 7.47 -15.82
C LEU A 275 16.62 6.09 -15.44
N ILE A 276 17.38 5.34 -14.64
CA ILE A 276 16.95 4.04 -14.12
C ILE A 276 15.73 4.25 -13.21
N ARG A 277 15.78 5.23 -12.29
CA ARG A 277 14.65 5.54 -11.41
C ARG A 277 13.40 5.92 -12.18
N GLU A 278 13.50 6.80 -13.18
CA GLU A 278 12.39 7.17 -14.05
C GLU A 278 11.84 5.96 -14.81
N TYR A 279 12.72 5.08 -15.34
CA TYR A 279 12.31 3.85 -15.98
C TYR A 279 11.49 2.96 -15.04
N TYR A 280 12.00 2.69 -13.83
CA TYR A 280 11.31 1.84 -12.85
C TYR A 280 10.00 2.45 -12.35
N ARG A 281 9.89 3.78 -12.36
CA ARG A 281 8.64 4.48 -12.06
C ARG A 281 7.61 4.33 -13.18
N MET A 282 8.03 4.41 -14.44
CA MET A 282 7.10 4.46 -15.57
C MET A 282 6.76 3.08 -16.16
N ALA A 283 7.74 2.17 -16.20
CA ALA A 283 7.63 0.92 -16.94
C ALA A 283 6.52 -0.03 -16.45
N PRO A 284 6.26 -0.19 -15.13
CA PRO A 284 5.14 -1.01 -14.65
C PRO A 284 3.78 -0.47 -15.12
N MET A 285 3.59 0.85 -15.09
CA MET A 285 2.34 1.48 -15.54
C MET A 285 2.12 1.24 -17.03
N ILE A 286 3.16 1.45 -17.85
CA ILE A 286 3.12 1.21 -19.30
C ILE A 286 2.76 -0.26 -19.60
N VAL A 287 3.43 -1.21 -18.95
CA VAL A 287 3.19 -2.65 -19.17
C VAL A 287 1.77 -3.03 -18.78
N ASN A 288 1.27 -2.56 -17.63
CA ASN A 288 -0.09 -2.82 -17.20
C ASN A 288 -1.13 -2.23 -18.18
N SER A 289 -0.93 -0.99 -18.63
CA SER A 289 -1.80 -0.35 -19.63
C SER A 289 -1.82 -1.12 -20.96
N ILE A 290 -0.70 -1.67 -21.41
CA ILE A 290 -0.64 -2.49 -22.63
C ILE A 290 -1.32 -3.84 -22.42
N ASN A 291 -1.08 -4.50 -21.28
CA ASN A 291 -1.63 -5.82 -20.96
C ASN A 291 -3.17 -5.86 -20.89
N ASP A 292 -3.80 -4.74 -20.53
CA ASP A 292 -5.26 -4.60 -20.49
C ASP A 292 -5.91 -4.52 -21.89
N ARG A 293 -5.10 -4.33 -22.95
CA ARG A 293 -5.62 -4.18 -24.32
C ARG A 293 -5.71 -5.53 -25.05
N LYS A 294 -6.71 -5.64 -25.93
CA LYS A 294 -6.90 -6.83 -26.79
C LYS A 294 -5.76 -7.01 -27.80
N ASP A 295 -5.13 -5.93 -28.22
CA ASP A 295 -4.03 -5.87 -29.21
C ASP A 295 -2.63 -5.93 -28.57
N ARG A 296 -2.51 -6.30 -27.27
CA ARG A 296 -1.23 -6.30 -26.52
C ARG A 296 -0.08 -6.98 -27.25
N ASN A 297 -0.34 -8.13 -27.88
CA ASN A 297 0.70 -8.91 -28.55
C ASN A 297 1.26 -8.15 -29.76
N GLN A 298 0.40 -7.45 -30.51
CA GLN A 298 0.82 -6.60 -31.62
C GLN A 298 1.66 -5.43 -31.11
N ILE A 299 1.21 -4.77 -30.05
CA ILE A 299 1.93 -3.63 -29.45
C ILE A 299 3.34 -4.04 -29.01
N TYR A 300 3.50 -5.17 -28.33
CA TYR A 300 4.83 -5.64 -27.92
C TYR A 300 5.73 -6.02 -29.10
N ASN A 301 5.17 -6.58 -30.18
CA ASN A 301 5.93 -6.81 -31.42
C ASN A 301 6.38 -5.48 -32.04
N GLU A 302 5.55 -4.45 -32.05
CA GLU A 302 5.92 -3.12 -32.54
C GLU A 302 7.01 -2.49 -31.68
N ILE A 303 6.95 -2.62 -30.35
CA ILE A 303 7.99 -2.14 -29.43
C ILE A 303 9.33 -2.82 -29.74
N TRP A 304 9.31 -4.14 -30.00
CA TRP A 304 10.49 -4.88 -30.41
C TRP A 304 11.10 -4.31 -31.68
N HIS A 305 10.30 -4.21 -32.75
CA HIS A 305 10.79 -3.83 -34.07
C HIS A 305 11.20 -2.37 -34.17
N ASN A 306 10.45 -1.47 -33.53
CA ASN A 306 10.66 -0.03 -33.66
C ASN A 306 11.75 0.50 -32.72
N TYR A 307 12.01 -0.19 -31.60
CA TYR A 307 12.94 0.30 -30.58
C TYR A 307 13.96 -0.76 -30.16
N LEU A 308 13.51 -1.85 -29.52
CA LEU A 308 14.44 -2.75 -28.81
C LEU A 308 15.42 -3.47 -29.74
N LYS A 309 15.01 -3.86 -30.95
CA LYS A 309 15.92 -4.45 -31.93
C LYS A 309 17.09 -3.51 -32.29
N GLY A 310 16.78 -2.22 -32.44
CA GLY A 310 17.79 -1.19 -32.71
C GLY A 310 18.73 -0.97 -31.51
N CYS A 311 18.17 -0.93 -30.29
CA CYS A 311 18.94 -0.85 -29.07
C CYS A 311 19.87 -2.06 -28.91
N LEU A 312 19.38 -3.28 -29.14
CA LEU A 312 20.17 -4.51 -29.06
C LEU A 312 21.36 -4.46 -30.03
N THR A 313 21.11 -4.08 -31.29
CA THR A 313 22.17 -3.94 -32.31
C THR A 313 23.22 -2.92 -31.86
N ALA A 314 22.80 -1.82 -31.23
CA ALA A 314 23.71 -0.80 -30.71
C ALA A 314 24.56 -1.32 -29.54
N ILE A 315 23.99 -2.11 -28.62
CA ILE A 315 24.75 -2.75 -27.54
C ILE A 315 25.77 -3.75 -28.12
N GLU A 316 25.34 -4.58 -29.08
CA GLU A 316 26.21 -5.56 -29.75
C GLU A 316 27.39 -4.91 -30.48
N SER A 317 27.20 -3.71 -31.05
CA SER A 317 28.26 -2.95 -31.69
C SER A 317 29.08 -2.07 -30.74
N GLY A 318 28.79 -2.11 -29.43
CA GLY A 318 29.46 -1.27 -28.41
C GLY A 318 29.03 0.21 -28.41
N ASP A 319 28.02 0.58 -29.20
CA ASP A 319 27.46 1.94 -29.26
C ASP A 319 26.41 2.14 -28.15
N ASN A 320 26.90 2.11 -26.91
CA ASN A 320 26.08 2.20 -25.73
C ASN A 320 25.38 3.57 -25.58
N ALA A 321 25.98 4.65 -26.10
CA ALA A 321 25.40 5.99 -26.08
C ALA A 321 24.15 6.09 -26.99
N LYS A 322 24.20 5.44 -28.16
CA LYS A 322 23.03 5.32 -29.03
C LYS A 322 21.94 4.48 -28.40
N CYS A 323 22.29 3.34 -27.79
CA CYS A 323 21.33 2.52 -27.04
C CYS A 323 20.61 3.34 -25.96
N LYS A 324 21.37 4.09 -25.14
CA LYS A 324 20.81 4.97 -24.10
C LYS A 324 19.78 5.95 -24.68
N THR A 325 20.13 6.61 -25.79
CA THR A 325 19.27 7.61 -26.43
C THR A 325 17.98 7.00 -26.96
N GLU A 326 18.07 5.90 -27.72
CA GLU A 326 16.90 5.21 -28.29
C GLU A 326 16.02 4.57 -27.21
N TYR A 327 16.64 4.00 -26.17
CA TYR A 327 15.91 3.40 -25.06
C TYR A 327 15.14 4.44 -24.25
N SER A 328 15.75 5.58 -23.92
CA SER A 328 15.05 6.69 -23.24
C SER A 328 13.90 7.23 -24.09
N LYS A 329 14.11 7.39 -25.40
CA LYS A 329 13.08 7.82 -26.34
C LYS A 329 11.90 6.86 -26.40
N MET A 330 12.15 5.55 -26.41
CA MET A 330 11.11 4.52 -26.32
C MET A 330 10.25 4.73 -25.07
N VAL A 331 10.86 4.83 -23.88
CA VAL A 331 10.13 4.97 -22.61
C VAL A 331 9.28 6.24 -22.59
N ILE A 332 9.82 7.36 -23.07
CA ILE A 332 9.08 8.64 -23.16
C ILE A 332 7.87 8.52 -24.11
N ASN A 333 8.06 7.89 -25.27
CA ASN A 333 6.98 7.72 -26.24
C ASN A 333 5.87 6.79 -25.72
N LEU A 334 6.27 5.66 -25.12
CA LEU A 334 5.33 4.73 -24.51
C LEU A 334 4.58 5.37 -23.33
N LYS A 335 5.26 6.15 -22.50
CA LYS A 335 4.63 6.95 -21.45
C LYS A 335 3.52 7.83 -22.04
N LYS A 336 3.82 8.63 -23.07
CA LYS A 336 2.83 9.53 -23.70
C LYS A 336 1.61 8.79 -24.28
N GLN A 337 1.79 7.54 -24.68
CA GLN A 337 0.76 6.76 -25.36
C GLN A 337 -0.11 5.96 -24.37
N TYR A 338 0.44 5.53 -23.23
CA TYR A 338 -0.19 4.56 -22.33
C TYR A 338 -0.38 5.05 -20.89
N CYS A 339 0.13 6.24 -20.55
CA CYS A 339 -0.04 6.91 -19.26
C CYS A 339 -0.54 8.34 -19.50
#